data_AF-A0A8C5CIM6-F1
#
_entry.id   AF-A0A8C5CIM6-F1
#
_cell.length_a   1.000
_cell.length_b   1.000
_cell.length_c   1.000
_cell.angle_alpha   90.00
_cell.angle_beta   90.00
_cell.angle_gamma   90.00
#
_symmetry.space_group_name_H-M   'P 1'
#
loop_
_entity.id
_entity.type
_entity.pdbx_description
1 polymer ?
#
loop_
_entity_poly.entity_id
_entity_poly.type
_entity_poly.pdbx_seq_one_letter_code
_entity_poly.pdbx_strand_id
1 'polypeptide(L)'
;MCTRIQPIELITDCKNQNFDGIVLVTQSIKTLPEELQWLKSPLEDYSSVDRALGEEAVVLQVPGCPGNRLLFASTGPVNRDYDDVRRYSDAAICGIKRAMKAGMQRPLLVCPPHKDYETSTLVAALGALHALYMPIEVREANANPTPYKVCVLGLWVAKKEEGKKIIDLAIALESGRLVCRDIGGSDPERMAAPRVADYVQELFKDSPVTVEIVSDVKVLEKEYPCLAAVNRCAHAVQRHQARVIKLLYCGEGPVTTTLMLVGKGITYDTGGADIKAGGFMAGMHRDKCGAAAVAGFFQTLAKLKPKHLKVMGSMAMVRNSVGSDCYVADELIVSRAGRRVRVGNTDAEGRMVMVDLLCEMKEKAVREVSPQLFTIATLTGHAIRAMGPNYSIIMDNGPAHRAGNASKWQKAGDVLGDVFEISSIRREDYEFHKGQSEYEDILQSTGCLPHHGLRAGPVRCGLGQAPAILPHRHRRLQWPLPRDPNRSPHSRHGNPLYQSVIRLFRAQHQPMSQSNGGKSVYSSLCPTWTTALIKHESELCLCLLLPWKVHPFLSLCLCSPFLT
;
A
#
# COMPACT_ATOMS: atom_id res chain seq x y z
N MET A 1 -24.53 -8.26 1.57
CA MET A 1 -23.75 -7.96 2.79
C MET A 1 -23.68 -6.45 2.93
N CYS A 2 -24.10 -5.86 4.05
CA CYS A 2 -24.11 -4.40 4.16
C CYS A 2 -22.80 -3.91 4.80
N THR A 3 -21.88 -3.37 3.98
CA THR A 3 -20.69 -2.66 4.44
C THR A 3 -21.11 -1.31 5.04
N ARG A 4 -21.68 -1.35 6.25
CA ARG A 4 -22.14 -0.15 6.95
C ARG A 4 -21.02 0.41 7.79
N ILE A 5 -20.56 1.60 7.44
CA ILE A 5 -19.68 2.40 8.28
C ILE A 5 -20.52 2.94 9.44
N GLN A 6 -19.87 3.16 10.58
CA GLN A 6 -20.46 3.86 11.71
C GLN A 6 -21.11 5.18 11.24
N PRO A 7 -22.38 5.45 11.57
CA PRO A 7 -23.01 6.73 11.27
C PRO A 7 -22.23 7.89 11.89
N ILE A 8 -22.01 8.94 11.10
CA ILE A 8 -21.29 10.16 11.51
C ILE A 8 -22.22 11.37 11.34
N GLU A 9 -22.31 12.21 12.36
CA GLU A 9 -23.05 13.48 12.32
C GLU A 9 -22.07 14.66 12.48
N LEU A 10 -22.16 15.65 11.58
CA LEU A 10 -21.36 16.88 11.65
C LEU A 10 -22.01 17.89 12.59
N ILE A 11 -21.23 18.43 13.54
CA ILE A 11 -21.72 19.37 14.54
C ILE A 11 -20.78 20.55 14.70
N THR A 12 -21.34 21.75 14.87
CA THR A 12 -20.59 22.96 15.22
C THR A 12 -20.76 23.36 16.69
N ASP A 13 -21.94 23.07 17.26
CA ASP A 13 -22.23 23.31 18.67
C ASP A 13 -21.77 22.12 19.55
N CYS A 14 -20.69 22.31 20.30
CA CYS A 14 -20.14 21.31 21.21
C CYS A 14 -21.07 20.98 22.41
N LYS A 15 -22.08 21.81 22.71
CA LYS A 15 -23.03 21.61 23.82
C LYS A 15 -24.31 20.88 23.43
N ASN A 16 -24.38 20.38 22.20
CA ASN A 16 -25.56 19.71 21.67
C ASN A 16 -25.95 18.48 22.52
N GLN A 17 -27.14 18.55 23.15
CA GLN A 17 -27.66 17.51 24.05
C GLN A 17 -28.14 16.23 23.34
N ASN A 18 -28.11 16.20 22.00
CA ASN A 18 -28.31 14.95 21.26
C ASN A 18 -27.13 13.99 21.42
N PHE A 19 -25.99 14.44 21.95
CA PHE A 19 -24.84 13.60 22.29
C PHE A 19 -24.84 13.29 23.78
N ASP A 20 -24.14 12.23 24.16
CA ASP A 20 -24.14 11.76 25.54
C ASP A 20 -22.76 11.84 26.22
N GLY A 21 -21.79 12.43 25.52
CA GLY A 21 -20.48 12.79 26.05
C GLY A 21 -19.57 13.43 25.00
N ILE A 22 -18.65 14.27 25.46
CA ILE A 22 -17.59 14.83 24.61
C ILE A 22 -16.33 13.97 24.75
N VAL A 23 -15.69 13.64 23.64
CA VAL A 23 -14.36 13.04 23.56
C VAL A 23 -13.40 14.09 23.01
N LEU A 24 -12.72 14.80 23.90
CA LEU A 24 -11.77 15.85 23.56
C LEU A 24 -10.38 15.26 23.32
N VAL A 25 -9.88 15.43 22.09
CA VAL A 25 -8.53 15.05 21.66
C VAL A 25 -7.72 16.32 21.43
N THR A 26 -6.70 16.56 22.25
CA THR A 26 -5.82 17.73 22.12
C THR A 26 -4.47 17.48 22.81
N GLN A 27 -3.45 18.24 22.41
CA GLN A 27 -2.13 18.24 23.04
C GLN A 27 -2.12 18.98 24.38
N SER A 28 -2.96 20.01 24.52
CA SER A 28 -2.92 20.91 25.66
C SER A 28 -4.26 21.59 25.89
N ILE A 29 -4.61 21.75 27.16
CA ILE A 29 -5.79 22.49 27.63
C ILE A 29 -5.58 24.00 27.44
N LYS A 30 -4.32 24.47 27.44
CA LYS A 30 -3.98 25.90 27.32
C LYS A 30 -4.22 26.45 25.91
N THR A 31 -4.21 25.59 24.90
CA THR A 31 -4.32 25.97 23.47
C THR A 31 -5.71 25.69 22.91
N LEU A 32 -6.73 25.57 23.78
CA LEU A 32 -8.10 25.38 23.32
C LEU A 32 -8.62 26.66 22.64
N PRO A 33 -9.36 26.55 21.53
CA PRO A 33 -9.99 27.68 20.87
C PRO A 33 -11.12 28.28 21.74
N GLU A 34 -11.56 29.50 21.41
CA GLU A 34 -12.53 30.27 22.22
C GLU A 34 -13.81 29.48 22.52
N GLU A 35 -14.32 28.74 21.54
CA GLU A 35 -15.55 27.93 21.65
C GLU A 35 -15.43 26.79 22.67
N LEU A 36 -14.21 26.40 23.03
CA LEU A 36 -13.90 25.30 23.94
C LEU A 36 -13.26 25.77 25.26
N GLN A 37 -13.09 27.08 25.48
CA GLN A 37 -12.46 27.60 26.70
C GLN A 37 -13.21 27.24 27.98
N TRP A 38 -14.53 27.04 27.91
CA TRP A 38 -15.34 26.61 29.05
C TRP A 38 -14.97 25.21 29.59
N LEU A 39 -14.27 24.38 28.80
CA LEU A 39 -13.75 23.08 29.23
C LEU A 39 -12.47 23.19 30.05
N LYS A 40 -11.80 24.35 30.05
CA LYS A 40 -10.50 24.54 30.68
C LYS A 40 -10.56 24.40 32.19
N SER A 41 -11.45 25.13 32.86
CA SER A 41 -11.55 25.10 34.33
C SER A 41 -11.83 23.69 34.87
N PRO A 42 -12.83 22.92 34.35
CA PRO A 42 -13.06 21.56 34.82
C PRO A 42 -11.85 20.62 34.65
N LEU A 43 -11.08 20.79 33.56
CA LEU A 43 -9.89 19.99 33.31
C LEU A 43 -8.70 20.41 34.20
N GLU A 44 -8.52 21.71 34.45
CA GLU A 44 -7.51 22.22 35.37
C GLU A 44 -7.80 21.78 36.82
N ASP A 45 -9.07 21.83 37.24
CA ASP A 45 -9.50 21.36 38.55
C ASP A 45 -9.19 19.86 38.72
N TYR A 46 -9.49 19.03 37.72
CA TYR A 46 -9.15 17.60 37.76
C TYR A 46 -7.64 17.36 37.77
N SER A 47 -6.87 18.15 37.02
CA SER A 47 -5.40 18.03 36.99
C SER A 47 -4.75 18.24 38.36
N SER A 48 -5.42 19.00 39.25
CA SER A 48 -4.93 19.25 40.60
C SER A 48 -5.05 18.04 41.54
N VAL A 49 -5.96 17.11 41.22
CA VAL A 49 -6.26 15.93 42.05
C VAL A 49 -5.76 14.63 41.46
N ASP A 50 -5.66 14.51 40.13
CA ASP A 50 -5.24 13.30 39.45
C ASP A 50 -4.24 13.60 38.32
N ARG A 51 -3.07 12.95 38.42
CA ARG A 51 -1.98 13.08 37.44
C ARG A 51 -2.22 12.26 36.17
N ALA A 52 -3.23 11.40 36.13
CA ALA A 52 -3.59 10.63 34.94
C ALA A 52 -4.00 11.55 33.76
N LEU A 53 -4.41 12.80 34.04
CA LEU A 53 -4.74 13.77 33.01
C LEU A 53 -3.50 14.14 32.17
N GLY A 54 -3.41 13.57 30.96
CA GLY A 54 -2.27 13.74 30.05
C GLY A 54 -1.51 12.45 29.76
N GLU A 55 -1.61 11.46 30.64
CA GLU A 55 -1.01 10.13 30.46
C GLU A 55 -2.05 9.11 29.98
N GLU A 56 -3.28 9.20 30.50
CA GLU A 56 -4.37 8.27 30.21
C GLU A 56 -5.62 8.98 29.69
N ALA A 57 -6.54 8.19 29.13
CA ALA A 57 -7.86 8.66 28.74
C ALA A 57 -8.80 8.65 29.95
N VAL A 58 -9.14 9.83 30.47
CA VAL A 58 -9.93 10.01 31.70
C VAL A 58 -11.34 10.51 31.42
N VAL A 59 -12.29 10.17 32.30
CA VAL A 59 -13.70 10.58 32.19
C VAL A 59 -14.04 11.42 33.42
N LEU A 60 -14.58 12.61 33.18
CA LEU A 60 -14.99 13.58 34.16
C LEU A 60 -16.49 13.84 34.05
N GLN A 61 -17.10 14.13 35.19
CA GLN A 61 -18.44 14.69 35.22
C GLN A 61 -18.35 16.21 35.14
N VAL A 62 -18.87 16.79 34.06
CA VAL A 62 -18.85 18.25 33.84
C VAL A 62 -20.26 18.73 33.55
N PRO A 63 -20.92 19.43 34.49
CA PRO A 63 -22.25 19.97 34.28
C PRO A 63 -22.32 20.86 33.03
N GLY A 64 -23.31 20.61 32.17
CA GLY A 64 -23.51 21.36 30.93
C GLY A 64 -22.81 20.76 29.70
N CYS A 65 -21.93 19.76 29.87
CA CYS A 65 -21.54 18.88 28.77
C CYS A 65 -22.74 18.01 28.33
N PRO A 66 -22.80 17.58 27.06
CA PRO A 66 -23.71 16.52 26.62
C PRO A 66 -23.60 15.29 27.53
N GLY A 67 -24.73 14.85 28.10
CA GLY A 67 -24.77 13.75 29.08
C GLY A 67 -23.96 13.99 30.36
N ASN A 68 -23.54 15.23 30.65
CA ASN A 68 -22.64 15.63 31.74
C ASN A 68 -21.29 14.88 31.75
N ARG A 69 -20.86 14.30 30.62
CA ARG A 69 -19.62 13.52 30.52
C ARG A 69 -18.62 14.21 29.60
N LEU A 70 -17.43 14.47 30.13
CA LEU A 70 -16.26 14.90 29.36
C LEU A 70 -15.19 13.82 29.45
N LEU A 71 -14.72 13.35 28.30
CA LEU A 71 -13.60 12.44 28.20
C LEU A 71 -12.42 13.19 27.60
N PHE A 72 -11.32 13.26 28.34
CA PHE A 72 -10.07 13.84 27.87
C PHE A 72 -9.13 12.75 27.41
N ALA A 73 -8.74 12.78 26.13
CA ALA A 73 -7.77 11.87 25.54
C ALA A 73 -6.60 12.68 24.98
N SER A 74 -5.51 12.74 25.76
CA SER A 74 -4.36 13.56 25.39
C SER A 74 -3.57 12.95 24.23
N THR A 75 -3.12 13.80 23.30
CA THR A 75 -2.08 13.43 22.34
C THR A 75 -0.68 13.53 22.93
N GLY A 76 -0.54 13.96 24.20
CA GLY A 76 0.72 14.46 24.75
C GLY A 76 1.28 15.65 23.96
N PRO A 77 2.51 16.09 24.24
CA PRO A 77 3.21 17.03 23.39
C PRO A 77 3.37 16.43 21.98
N VAL A 78 3.17 17.25 20.94
CA VAL A 78 3.38 16.87 19.52
C VAL A 78 4.51 17.69 18.89
N ASN A 79 5.52 18.04 19.69
CA ASN A 79 6.65 18.86 19.28
C ASN A 79 8.00 18.16 19.49
N ARG A 80 8.00 16.84 19.73
CA ARG A 80 9.22 16.04 19.84
C ARG A 80 9.65 15.57 18.45
N ASP A 81 10.94 15.26 18.29
CA ASP A 81 11.54 14.91 16.99
C ASP A 81 10.90 13.69 16.28
N TYR A 82 10.19 12.85 17.02
CA TYR A 82 9.54 11.64 16.50
C TYR A 82 8.02 11.74 16.41
N ASP A 83 7.43 12.87 16.80
CA ASP A 83 5.99 13.04 16.76
C ASP A 83 5.49 13.25 15.32
N ASP A 84 4.39 12.58 15.00
CA ASP A 84 3.69 12.75 13.74
C ASP A 84 2.16 12.74 13.96
N VAL A 85 1.42 12.87 12.87
CA VAL A 85 -0.04 12.98 12.90
C VAL A 85 -0.74 11.76 13.54
N ARG A 86 -0.08 10.60 13.65
CA ARG A 86 -0.64 9.39 14.27
C ARG A 86 -0.94 9.60 15.75
N ARG A 87 -0.29 10.55 16.44
CA ARG A 87 -0.61 10.93 17.83
C ARG A 87 -2.09 11.27 18.03
N TYR A 88 -2.72 11.91 17.03
CA TYR A 88 -4.14 12.24 17.06
C TYR A 88 -5.04 11.02 16.87
N SER A 89 -4.65 10.10 15.98
CA SER A 89 -5.35 8.83 15.80
C SER A 89 -5.26 7.97 17.07
N ASP A 90 -4.07 7.84 17.66
CA ASP A 90 -3.84 7.03 18.87
C ASP A 90 -4.68 7.55 20.05
N ALA A 91 -4.68 8.86 20.27
CA ALA A 91 -5.51 9.51 21.29
C ALA A 91 -7.00 9.29 21.03
N ALA A 92 -7.47 9.45 19.79
CA ALA A 92 -8.86 9.20 19.43
C ALA A 92 -9.27 7.74 19.63
N ILE A 93 -8.41 6.77 19.29
CA ILE A 93 -8.64 5.34 19.52
C ILE A 93 -8.80 5.07 21.02
N CYS A 94 -7.89 5.58 21.84
CA CYS A 94 -7.94 5.44 23.30
C CYS A 94 -9.20 6.09 23.88
N GLY A 95 -9.51 7.31 23.45
CA GLY A 95 -10.69 8.07 23.88
C GLY A 95 -11.99 7.35 23.57
N ILE A 96 -12.18 6.89 22.33
CA ILE A 96 -13.42 6.19 21.93
C ILE A 96 -13.56 4.83 22.61
N LYS A 97 -12.47 4.08 22.79
CA LYS A 97 -12.51 2.82 23.57
C LYS A 97 -12.93 3.09 25.02
N ARG A 98 -12.42 4.16 25.64
CA ARG A 98 -12.79 4.54 27.00
C ARG A 98 -14.23 5.08 27.08
N ALA A 99 -14.70 5.79 26.05
CA ALA A 99 -16.08 6.27 25.92
C ALA A 99 -17.07 5.11 25.90
N MET A 100 -16.82 4.07 25.09
CA MET A 100 -17.65 2.87 25.05
C MET A 100 -17.68 2.16 26.42
N LYS A 101 -16.52 2.05 27.09
CA LYS A 101 -16.45 1.49 28.46
C LYS A 101 -17.19 2.34 29.49
N ALA A 102 -17.33 3.64 29.27
CA ALA A 102 -18.13 4.55 30.10
C ALA A 102 -19.63 4.51 29.76
N GLY A 103 -20.06 3.65 28.84
CA GLY A 103 -21.45 3.53 28.41
C GLY A 103 -21.93 4.66 27.50
N MET A 104 -21.03 5.33 26.76
CA MET A 104 -21.44 6.30 25.74
C MET A 104 -21.94 5.60 24.48
N GLN A 105 -23.11 6.02 23.98
CA GLN A 105 -23.76 5.55 22.76
C GLN A 105 -23.79 6.63 21.68
N ARG A 106 -23.57 7.90 22.02
CA ARG A 106 -23.53 9.03 21.09
C ARG A 106 -22.33 9.93 21.43
N PRO A 107 -21.08 9.44 21.35
CA PRO A 107 -19.90 10.23 21.63
C PRO A 107 -19.71 11.34 20.58
N LEU A 108 -19.40 12.56 21.03
CA LEU A 108 -19.00 13.69 20.19
C LEU A 108 -17.47 13.84 20.21
N LEU A 109 -16.81 13.49 19.11
CA LEU A 109 -15.37 13.68 18.94
C LEU A 109 -15.06 15.15 18.67
N VAL A 110 -14.23 15.75 19.53
CA VAL A 110 -13.76 17.12 19.42
C VAL A 110 -12.24 17.08 19.28
N CYS A 111 -11.73 17.37 18.09
CA CYS A 111 -10.31 17.47 17.81
C CYS A 111 -10.02 18.83 17.13
N PRO A 112 -9.64 19.86 17.90
CA PRO A 112 -9.30 21.17 17.34
C PRO A 112 -8.18 21.06 16.31
N PRO A 113 -8.23 21.82 15.19
CA PRO A 113 -7.16 21.85 14.20
C PRO A 113 -5.83 22.26 14.82
N HIS A 114 -4.74 21.63 14.38
CA HIS A 114 -3.37 21.98 14.78
C HIS A 114 -2.63 22.68 13.65
N LYS A 115 -1.88 23.73 13.97
CA LYS A 115 -1.16 24.57 12.99
C LYS A 115 -0.13 23.78 12.16
N ASP A 116 0.58 22.85 12.80
CA ASP A 116 1.65 22.07 12.14
C ASP A 116 1.13 20.73 11.58
N TYR A 117 -0.09 20.33 11.95
CA TYR A 117 -0.72 19.08 11.52
C TYR A 117 -2.14 19.36 11.01
N GLU A 118 -2.23 19.88 9.79
CA GLU A 118 -3.49 20.31 9.16
C GLU A 118 -4.54 19.19 9.07
N THR A 119 -4.10 17.94 8.94
CA THR A 119 -4.95 16.75 8.85
C THR A 119 -5.31 16.11 10.20
N SER A 120 -4.90 16.72 11.33
CA SER A 120 -5.13 16.21 12.69
C SER A 120 -6.58 15.80 12.96
N THR A 121 -7.56 16.65 12.61
CA THR A 121 -8.99 16.35 12.80
C THR A 121 -9.44 15.13 11.96
N LEU A 122 -8.99 15.01 10.72
CA LEU A 122 -9.29 13.87 9.85
C LEU A 122 -8.68 12.58 10.41
N VAL A 123 -7.41 12.62 10.82
CA VAL A 123 -6.69 11.47 11.36
C VAL A 123 -7.28 11.02 12.71
N ALA A 124 -7.70 11.96 13.56
CA ALA A 124 -8.47 11.65 14.77
C ALA A 124 -9.81 10.98 14.43
N ALA A 125 -10.54 11.47 13.43
CA ALA A 125 -11.80 10.85 12.98
C ALA A 125 -11.56 9.42 12.46
N LEU A 126 -10.51 9.19 11.67
CA LEU A 126 -10.12 7.85 11.19
C LEU A 126 -9.69 6.92 12.33
N GLY A 127 -9.06 7.45 13.38
CA GLY A 127 -8.75 6.73 14.62
C GLY A 127 -10.01 6.35 15.40
N ALA A 128 -10.96 7.27 15.55
CA ALA A 128 -12.25 7.01 16.17
C ALA A 128 -13.03 5.92 15.43
N LEU A 129 -13.11 6.02 14.10
CA LEU A 129 -13.74 5.02 13.24
C LEU A 129 -13.04 3.65 13.33
N HIS A 130 -11.71 3.63 13.44
CA HIS A 130 -10.96 2.40 13.68
C HIS A 130 -11.37 1.71 14.99
N ALA A 131 -11.57 2.46 16.07
CA ALA A 131 -12.06 1.90 17.34
C ALA A 131 -13.49 1.36 17.24
N LEU A 132 -14.32 1.98 16.39
CA LEU A 132 -15.73 1.62 16.17
C LEU A 132 -15.92 0.51 15.12
N TYR A 133 -14.87 0.12 14.40
CA TYR A 133 -14.92 -0.99 13.45
C TYR A 133 -15.42 -2.28 14.10
N MET A 134 -16.38 -2.94 13.46
CA MET A 134 -16.90 -4.24 13.86
C MET A 134 -16.46 -5.30 12.84
N PRO A 135 -15.69 -6.32 13.24
CA PRO A 135 -15.25 -7.40 12.35
C PRO A 135 -16.42 -8.14 11.70
N ILE A 136 -16.23 -8.62 10.48
CA ILE A 136 -17.28 -9.31 9.71
C ILE A 136 -17.86 -10.50 10.46
N GLU A 137 -17.04 -11.25 11.21
CA GLU A 137 -17.46 -12.38 12.02
C GLU A 137 -18.48 -11.97 13.08
N VAL A 138 -18.25 -10.83 13.73
CA VAL A 138 -19.17 -10.28 14.75
C VAL A 138 -20.46 -9.80 14.09
N ARG A 139 -20.37 -9.21 12.90
CA ARG A 139 -21.55 -8.75 12.14
C ARG A 139 -22.42 -9.93 11.69
N GLU A 140 -21.82 -11.04 11.26
CA GLU A 140 -22.54 -12.21 10.78
C GLU A 140 -23.05 -13.11 11.90
N ALA A 141 -22.36 -13.15 13.05
CA ALA A 141 -22.84 -13.85 14.24
C ALA A 141 -24.11 -13.22 14.84
N ASN A 142 -24.49 -12.00 14.42
CA ASN A 142 -25.60 -11.23 14.99
C ASN A 142 -25.53 -11.14 16.52
N ALA A 143 -24.31 -11.07 17.08
CA ALA A 143 -24.08 -11.07 18.52
C ALA A 143 -24.53 -9.77 19.20
N ASN A 144 -24.76 -8.70 18.43
CA ASN A 144 -25.24 -7.41 18.91
C ASN A 144 -26.63 -7.09 18.33
N PRO A 145 -27.52 -6.42 19.10
CA PRO A 145 -28.81 -5.97 18.60
C PRO A 145 -28.69 -4.96 17.44
N THR A 146 -27.57 -4.26 17.38
CA THR A 146 -27.27 -3.23 16.38
C THR A 146 -26.04 -3.62 15.55
N PRO A 147 -25.98 -3.20 14.26
CA PRO A 147 -24.80 -3.41 13.43
C PRO A 147 -23.63 -2.46 13.77
N TYR A 148 -23.75 -1.69 14.85
CA TYR A 148 -22.82 -0.63 15.26
C TYR A 148 -22.52 -0.75 16.75
N LYS A 149 -21.28 -0.38 17.14
CA LYS A 149 -20.86 -0.37 18.55
C LYS A 149 -21.45 0.79 19.35
N VAL A 150 -21.78 1.90 18.68
CA VAL A 150 -22.46 3.08 19.21
C VAL A 150 -23.53 3.52 18.23
N CYS A 151 -24.54 4.28 18.66
CA CYS A 151 -25.63 4.74 17.81
C CYS A 151 -25.13 5.71 16.72
N VAL A 152 -24.27 6.67 17.09
CA VAL A 152 -23.69 7.64 16.16
C VAL A 152 -22.36 8.16 16.71
N LEU A 153 -21.43 8.53 15.82
CA LEU A 153 -20.26 9.31 16.15
C LEU A 153 -20.49 10.77 15.74
N GLY A 154 -20.51 11.69 16.70
CA GLY A 154 -20.48 13.11 16.38
C GLY A 154 -19.05 13.53 16.00
N LEU A 155 -18.91 14.38 14.99
CA LEU A 155 -17.65 15.05 14.67
C LEU A 155 -17.84 16.56 14.81
N TRP A 156 -17.13 17.16 15.76
CA TRP A 156 -17.11 18.60 15.93
C TRP A 156 -16.16 19.28 14.94
N VAL A 157 -16.62 20.37 14.36
CA VAL A 157 -15.83 21.26 13.51
C VAL A 157 -16.16 22.72 13.81
N ALA A 158 -15.15 23.59 13.70
CA ALA A 158 -15.37 25.03 13.87
C ALA A 158 -16.20 25.62 12.70
N LYS A 159 -15.96 25.17 11.47
CA LYS A 159 -16.65 25.63 10.26
C LYS A 159 -17.30 24.47 9.52
N LYS A 160 -18.56 24.64 9.13
CA LYS A 160 -19.40 23.59 8.55
C LYS A 160 -18.91 23.12 7.18
N GLU A 161 -18.42 24.04 6.35
CA GLU A 161 -17.96 23.76 4.97
C GLU A 161 -16.69 22.90 4.96
N GLU A 162 -15.74 23.23 5.84
CA GLU A 162 -14.50 22.45 6.03
C GLU A 162 -14.84 21.05 6.58
N GLY A 163 -15.78 20.98 7.53
CA GLY A 163 -16.20 19.72 8.11
C GLY A 163 -16.89 18.76 7.15
N LYS A 164 -17.65 19.28 6.19
CA LYS A 164 -18.27 18.43 5.15
C LYS A 164 -17.21 17.70 4.32
N LYS A 165 -16.16 18.40 3.88
CA LYS A 165 -15.05 17.80 3.12
C LYS A 165 -14.33 16.72 3.93
N ILE A 166 -14.09 16.99 5.22
CA ILE A 166 -13.44 16.03 6.13
C ILE A 166 -14.29 14.78 6.30
N ILE A 167 -15.60 14.92 6.53
CA ILE A 167 -16.50 13.77 6.67
C ILE A 167 -16.61 12.97 5.38
N ASP A 168 -16.81 13.62 4.24
CA ASP A 168 -16.93 12.94 2.95
C ASP A 168 -15.67 12.11 2.67
N LEU A 169 -14.49 12.67 2.95
CA LEU A 169 -13.22 11.96 2.83
C LEU A 169 -13.06 10.85 3.88
N ALA A 170 -13.38 11.10 5.15
CA ALA A 170 -13.28 10.11 6.22
C ALA A 170 -14.18 8.89 5.96
N ILE A 171 -15.41 9.12 5.49
CA ILE A 171 -16.36 8.08 5.09
C ILE A 171 -15.79 7.29 3.91
N ALA A 172 -15.27 7.95 2.88
CA ALA A 172 -14.71 7.27 1.71
C ALA A 172 -13.48 6.41 2.08
N LEU A 173 -12.56 6.94 2.90
CA LEU A 173 -11.37 6.22 3.34
C LEU A 173 -11.73 5.05 4.27
N GLU A 174 -12.61 5.27 5.26
CA GLU A 174 -13.02 4.19 6.16
C GLU A 174 -13.82 3.10 5.43
N SER A 175 -14.58 3.47 4.39
CA SER A 175 -15.26 2.47 3.55
C SER A 175 -14.27 1.51 2.88
N GLY A 176 -13.15 2.03 2.40
CA GLY A 176 -12.06 1.24 1.83
C GLY A 176 -11.33 0.41 2.88
N ARG A 177 -11.03 1.01 4.05
CA ARG A 177 -10.39 0.31 5.18
C ARG A 177 -11.26 -0.84 5.69
N LEU A 178 -12.57 -0.66 5.73
CA LEU A 178 -13.53 -1.70 6.12
C LEU A 178 -13.47 -2.88 5.14
N VAL A 179 -13.51 -2.63 3.84
CA VAL A 179 -13.37 -3.68 2.80
C VAL A 179 -12.03 -4.41 2.93
N CYS A 180 -10.94 -3.66 3.14
CA CYS A 180 -9.61 -4.23 3.34
C CYS A 180 -9.56 -5.14 4.58
N ARG A 181 -10.16 -4.72 5.71
CA ARG A 181 -10.23 -5.52 6.94
C ARG A 181 -11.12 -6.74 6.81
N ASP A 182 -12.24 -6.61 6.12
CA ASP A 182 -13.18 -7.71 5.93
C ASP A 182 -12.57 -8.80 5.05
N ILE A 183 -11.94 -8.42 3.94
CA ILE A 183 -11.24 -9.38 3.07
C ILE A 183 -10.00 -9.90 3.79
N GLY A 184 -9.07 -9.03 4.20
CA GLY A 184 -7.75 -9.44 4.67
C GLY A 184 -7.68 -9.95 6.12
N GLY A 185 -8.53 -9.43 7.00
CA GLY A 185 -8.50 -9.72 8.43
C GLY A 185 -9.33 -10.92 8.87
N SER A 186 -10.25 -11.38 8.02
CA SER A 186 -11.14 -12.49 8.35
C SER A 186 -10.51 -13.87 8.19
N ASP A 187 -11.18 -14.86 8.78
CA ASP A 187 -10.77 -16.25 8.73
C ASP A 187 -10.60 -16.76 7.25
N PRO A 188 -9.72 -17.74 7.03
CA PRO A 188 -9.35 -18.14 5.67
C PRO A 188 -10.48 -18.81 4.88
N GLU A 189 -11.55 -19.26 5.54
CA GLU A 189 -12.66 -19.94 4.90
C GLU A 189 -13.78 -18.96 4.53
N ARG A 190 -14.06 -17.99 5.39
CA ARG A 190 -15.01 -16.91 5.10
C ARG A 190 -14.60 -16.09 3.89
N MET A 191 -13.30 -15.83 3.75
CA MET A 191 -12.69 -15.11 2.62
C MET A 191 -11.70 -15.99 1.85
N ALA A 192 -12.12 -17.21 1.51
CA ALA A 192 -11.49 -18.01 0.46
C ALA A 192 -11.69 -17.37 -0.92
N ALA A 193 -10.93 -17.79 -1.93
CA ALA A 193 -10.86 -17.09 -3.22
C ALA A 193 -12.23 -16.93 -3.91
N PRO A 194 -13.11 -17.95 -4.00
CA PRO A 194 -14.46 -17.78 -4.54
C PRO A 194 -15.32 -16.80 -3.71
N ARG A 195 -15.19 -16.83 -2.37
CA ARG A 195 -15.96 -15.96 -1.46
C ARG A 195 -15.57 -14.50 -1.56
N VAL A 196 -14.28 -14.22 -1.77
CA VAL A 196 -13.81 -12.85 -2.05
C VAL A 196 -14.37 -12.35 -3.39
N ALA A 197 -14.45 -13.22 -4.39
CA ALA A 197 -15.09 -12.93 -5.67
C ALA A 197 -16.57 -12.53 -5.51
N ASP A 198 -17.35 -13.35 -4.80
CA ASP A 198 -18.76 -13.06 -4.48
C ASP A 198 -18.90 -11.73 -3.71
N TYR A 199 -18.06 -11.53 -2.69
CA TYR A 199 -18.06 -10.32 -1.87
C TYR A 199 -17.81 -9.06 -2.72
N VAL A 200 -16.81 -9.10 -3.61
CA VAL A 200 -16.42 -7.97 -4.46
C VAL A 200 -17.47 -7.69 -5.53
N GLN A 201 -18.08 -8.73 -6.13
CA GLN A 201 -19.19 -8.55 -7.07
C GLN A 201 -20.39 -7.87 -6.41
N GLU A 202 -20.79 -8.34 -5.23
CA GLU A 202 -21.91 -7.75 -4.50
C GLU A 202 -21.60 -6.32 -4.04
N LEU A 203 -20.38 -6.06 -3.58
CA LEU A 203 -19.93 -4.73 -3.16
C LEU A 203 -20.07 -3.68 -4.27
N PHE A 204 -19.73 -4.06 -5.51
CA PHE A 204 -19.64 -3.14 -6.64
C PHE A 204 -20.82 -3.20 -7.62
N LYS A 205 -21.83 -4.03 -7.36
CA LYS A 205 -23.00 -4.26 -8.23
C LYS A 205 -23.68 -2.95 -8.70
N ASP A 206 -23.87 -2.00 -7.79
CA ASP A 206 -24.52 -0.72 -8.05
C ASP A 206 -23.53 0.46 -7.98
N SER A 207 -22.29 0.22 -8.42
CA SER A 207 -21.19 1.18 -8.34
C SER A 207 -20.62 1.52 -9.73
N PRO A 208 -19.80 2.57 -9.87
CA PRO A 208 -19.11 2.86 -11.14
C PRO A 208 -17.92 1.92 -11.42
N VAL A 209 -17.69 0.90 -10.58
CA VAL A 209 -16.60 -0.07 -10.75
C VAL A 209 -17.12 -1.31 -11.46
N THR A 210 -16.52 -1.63 -12.60
CA THR A 210 -16.79 -2.89 -13.30
C THR A 210 -15.95 -4.01 -12.69
N VAL A 211 -16.57 -5.17 -12.45
CA VAL A 211 -15.92 -6.37 -11.92
C VAL A 211 -15.97 -7.49 -12.95
N GLU A 212 -14.81 -8.06 -13.27
CA GLU A 212 -14.68 -9.27 -14.09
C GLU A 212 -13.98 -10.36 -13.26
N ILE A 213 -14.51 -11.59 -13.30
CA ILE A 213 -13.94 -12.74 -12.59
C ILE A 213 -13.48 -13.78 -13.60
N VAL A 214 -12.20 -14.15 -13.51
CA VAL A 214 -11.65 -15.33 -14.19
C VAL A 214 -11.62 -16.48 -13.18
N SER A 215 -12.38 -17.53 -13.47
CA SER A 215 -12.52 -18.72 -12.62
C SER A 215 -12.29 -20.05 -13.36
N ASP A 216 -12.33 -20.04 -14.70
CA ASP A 216 -12.06 -21.22 -15.51
C ASP A 216 -10.58 -21.61 -15.39
N VAL A 217 -10.34 -22.85 -14.98
CA VAL A 217 -9.00 -23.36 -14.67
C VAL A 217 -8.13 -23.47 -15.91
N LYS A 218 -8.69 -23.83 -17.06
CA LYS A 218 -7.94 -23.89 -18.32
C LYS A 218 -7.52 -22.50 -18.76
N VAL A 219 -8.36 -21.49 -18.51
CA VAL A 219 -8.00 -20.09 -18.74
C VAL A 219 -6.91 -19.66 -17.77
N LEU A 220 -7.00 -20.03 -16.49
CA LEU A 220 -5.95 -19.73 -15.51
C LEU A 220 -4.61 -20.37 -15.86
N GLU A 221 -4.59 -21.65 -16.25
CA GLU A 221 -3.38 -22.37 -16.67
C GLU A 221 -2.74 -21.76 -17.92
N LYS A 222 -3.55 -21.31 -18.88
CA LYS A 222 -3.07 -20.70 -20.11
C LYS A 222 -2.57 -19.27 -19.91
N GLU A 223 -3.36 -18.43 -19.25
CA GLU A 223 -3.12 -16.99 -19.16
C GLU A 223 -2.27 -16.60 -17.95
N TYR A 224 -2.27 -17.43 -16.89
CA TYR A 224 -1.58 -17.22 -15.62
C TYR A 224 -0.90 -18.51 -15.09
N PRO A 225 0.02 -19.12 -15.85
CA PRO A 225 0.63 -20.41 -15.52
C PRO A 225 1.35 -20.46 -14.17
N CYS A 226 2.02 -19.39 -13.73
CA CYS A 226 2.66 -19.33 -12.41
C CYS A 226 1.63 -19.27 -11.27
N LEU A 227 0.51 -18.58 -11.48
CA LEU A 227 -0.61 -18.57 -10.53
C LEU A 227 -1.26 -19.96 -10.45
N ALA A 228 -1.47 -20.60 -11.60
CA ALA A 228 -2.04 -21.94 -11.69
C ALA A 228 -1.16 -22.99 -10.99
N ALA A 229 0.17 -22.89 -11.10
CA ALA A 229 1.11 -23.76 -10.39
C ALA A 229 0.93 -23.69 -8.86
N VAL A 230 0.82 -22.48 -8.30
CA VAL A 230 0.57 -22.29 -6.85
C VAL A 230 -0.80 -22.84 -6.44
N ASN A 231 -1.81 -22.70 -7.30
CA ASN A 231 -3.17 -23.19 -7.03
C ASN A 231 -3.34 -24.71 -7.21
N ARG A 232 -2.37 -25.41 -7.82
CA ARG A 232 -2.51 -26.78 -8.31
C ARG A 232 -3.08 -27.73 -7.26
N CYS A 233 -2.49 -27.74 -6.06
CA CYS A 233 -2.99 -28.55 -4.94
C CYS A 233 -4.36 -28.10 -4.42
N ALA A 234 -4.60 -26.78 -4.34
CA ALA A 234 -5.85 -26.23 -3.81
C ALA A 234 -7.04 -26.42 -4.78
N HIS A 235 -6.77 -26.59 -6.08
CA HIS A 235 -7.77 -26.68 -7.13
C HIS A 235 -8.77 -27.83 -6.92
N ALA A 236 -8.29 -28.97 -6.39
CA ALA A 236 -9.12 -30.14 -6.10
C ALA A 236 -10.25 -29.86 -5.09
N VAL A 237 -10.13 -28.80 -4.29
CA VAL A 237 -11.14 -28.38 -3.32
C VAL A 237 -11.91 -27.18 -3.89
N GLN A 238 -13.16 -27.38 -4.29
CA GLN A 238 -13.98 -26.37 -4.98
C GLN A 238 -14.00 -25.01 -4.27
N ARG A 239 -14.15 -24.99 -2.95
CA ARG A 239 -14.16 -23.76 -2.13
C ARG A 239 -12.82 -23.02 -2.06
N HIS A 240 -11.71 -23.63 -2.49
CA HIS A 240 -10.36 -23.05 -2.48
C HIS A 240 -9.85 -22.69 -3.87
N GLN A 241 -10.61 -23.00 -4.93
CA GLN A 241 -10.22 -22.73 -6.30
C GLN A 241 -9.90 -21.27 -6.52
N ALA A 242 -8.76 -21.01 -7.16
CA ALA A 242 -8.29 -19.67 -7.48
C ALA A 242 -9.31 -18.82 -8.25
N ARG A 243 -9.16 -17.51 -8.08
CA ARG A 243 -9.86 -16.47 -8.83
C ARG A 243 -8.86 -15.38 -9.22
N VAL A 244 -8.94 -14.90 -10.45
CA VAL A 244 -8.38 -13.58 -10.79
C VAL A 244 -9.55 -12.62 -10.87
N ILE A 245 -9.56 -11.62 -10.00
CA ILE A 245 -10.63 -10.60 -9.95
C ILE A 245 -10.06 -9.31 -10.55
N LYS A 246 -10.65 -8.85 -11.64
CA LYS A 246 -10.28 -7.62 -12.34
C LYS A 246 -11.30 -6.54 -12.02
N LEU A 247 -10.79 -5.35 -11.68
CA LEU A 247 -11.58 -4.18 -11.34
C LEU A 247 -11.24 -3.05 -12.30
N LEU A 248 -12.25 -2.35 -12.79
CA LEU A 248 -12.08 -1.19 -13.66
C LEU A 248 -12.92 -0.02 -13.16
N TYR A 249 -12.26 1.11 -12.96
CA TYR A 249 -12.89 2.40 -12.71
C TYR A 249 -12.45 3.37 -13.80
N CYS A 250 -13.42 4.09 -14.39
CA CYS A 250 -13.16 5.18 -15.31
C CYS A 250 -13.92 6.42 -14.84
N GLY A 251 -13.18 7.43 -14.40
CA GLY A 251 -13.75 8.72 -14.02
C GLY A 251 -14.28 9.48 -15.23
N GLU A 252 -15.15 10.46 -14.97
CA GLU A 252 -15.69 11.32 -16.02
C GLU A 252 -14.59 12.16 -16.70
N GLY A 253 -14.79 12.46 -17.98
CA GLY A 253 -13.90 13.31 -18.78
C GLY A 253 -12.71 12.56 -19.41
N PRO A 254 -11.84 13.28 -20.16
CA PRO A 254 -10.66 12.69 -20.77
C PRO A 254 -9.71 12.17 -19.69
N VAL A 255 -9.23 10.94 -19.87
CA VAL A 255 -8.26 10.30 -18.97
C VAL A 255 -6.90 10.98 -19.13
N THR A 256 -6.36 11.51 -18.04
CA THR A 256 -5.02 12.12 -18.00
C THR A 256 -4.00 11.20 -17.33
N THR A 257 -4.46 10.29 -16.48
CA THR A 257 -3.62 9.32 -15.75
C THR A 257 -4.31 7.97 -15.63
N THR A 258 -3.54 6.91 -15.82
CA THR A 258 -3.99 5.54 -15.62
C THR A 258 -3.20 4.88 -14.50
N LEU A 259 -3.87 4.46 -13.43
CA LEU A 259 -3.28 3.68 -12.35
C LEU A 259 -3.59 2.21 -12.55
N MET A 260 -2.57 1.36 -12.41
CA MET A 260 -2.67 -0.07 -12.64
C MET A 260 -2.16 -0.78 -11.38
N LEU A 261 -2.99 -1.59 -10.73
CA LEU A 261 -2.73 -2.17 -9.42
C LEU A 261 -2.82 -3.70 -9.50
N VAL A 262 -1.81 -4.40 -9.00
CA VAL A 262 -1.81 -5.86 -8.83
C VAL A 262 -1.65 -6.19 -7.35
N GLY A 263 -2.62 -6.88 -6.77
CA GLY A 263 -2.61 -7.23 -5.36
C GLY A 263 -2.32 -8.72 -5.12
N LYS A 264 -1.38 -9.04 -4.22
CA LYS A 264 -1.17 -10.40 -3.71
C LYS A 264 -2.39 -10.85 -2.90
N GLY A 265 -3.03 -11.94 -3.32
CA GLY A 265 -4.25 -12.47 -2.72
C GLY A 265 -4.12 -13.90 -2.20
N ILE A 266 -3.06 -14.24 -1.45
CA ILE A 266 -2.93 -15.58 -0.87
C ILE A 266 -3.90 -15.72 0.32
N THR A 267 -5.01 -16.39 0.08
CA THR A 267 -6.14 -16.51 1.03
C THR A 267 -5.78 -17.27 2.30
N TYR A 268 -4.88 -18.24 2.16
CA TYR A 268 -4.17 -18.88 3.25
C TYR A 268 -2.84 -19.44 2.72
N ASP A 269 -1.76 -19.17 3.44
CA ASP A 269 -0.42 -19.60 3.07
C ASP A 269 0.12 -20.68 4.02
N THR A 270 0.21 -21.91 3.53
CA THR A 270 0.84 -23.01 4.26
C THR A 270 2.35 -23.06 4.06
N GLY A 271 2.86 -22.36 3.04
CA GLY A 271 4.21 -22.52 2.48
C GLY A 271 4.33 -23.61 1.41
N GLY A 272 3.28 -24.39 1.14
CA GLY A 272 3.32 -25.45 0.15
C GLY A 272 4.21 -26.62 0.60
N ALA A 273 5.05 -27.14 -0.30
CA ALA A 273 6.00 -28.20 0.04
C ALA A 273 7.06 -27.72 1.06
N ASP A 274 7.44 -26.45 1.01
CA ASP A 274 8.31 -25.75 1.97
C ASP A 274 7.48 -25.26 3.17
N ILE A 275 6.84 -26.22 3.85
CA ILE A 275 5.82 -25.96 4.87
C ILE A 275 6.30 -25.00 5.98
N LYS A 276 5.44 -24.05 6.35
CA LYS A 276 5.64 -23.21 7.55
C LYS A 276 5.50 -24.06 8.82
N ALA A 277 6.63 -24.56 9.32
CA ALA A 277 6.70 -25.33 10.56
C ALA A 277 6.67 -24.42 11.82
N GLY A 278 6.66 -25.02 13.03
CA GLY A 278 6.89 -24.29 14.29
C GLY A 278 5.81 -23.29 14.70
N GLY A 279 4.59 -23.38 14.14
CA GLY A 279 3.47 -22.49 14.46
C GLY A 279 3.45 -21.18 13.67
N PHE A 280 4.38 -20.97 12.75
CA PHE A 280 4.44 -19.76 11.91
C PHE A 280 3.29 -19.64 10.88
N MET A 281 2.47 -20.68 10.74
CA MET A 281 1.26 -20.66 9.90
C MET A 281 0.12 -19.83 10.54
N ALA A 282 0.11 -19.65 11.86
CA ALA A 282 -0.89 -18.83 12.54
C ALA A 282 -0.79 -17.37 12.07
N GLY A 283 -1.91 -16.84 11.55
CA GLY A 283 -1.96 -15.51 10.94
C GLY A 283 -1.91 -15.49 9.40
N MET A 284 -1.65 -16.63 8.75
CA MET A 284 -1.57 -16.76 7.27
C MET A 284 -2.84 -16.58 6.47
N HIS A 285 -3.96 -16.34 7.15
CA HIS A 285 -5.14 -15.78 6.51
C HIS A 285 -4.92 -14.33 6.03
N ARG A 286 -3.93 -13.59 6.57
CA ARG A 286 -3.66 -12.19 6.20
C ARG A 286 -2.83 -12.02 4.94
N ASP A 287 -2.40 -13.12 4.33
CA ASP A 287 -1.51 -13.07 3.16
C ASP A 287 -2.21 -12.65 1.84
N LYS A 288 -3.48 -12.26 1.97
CA LYS A 288 -4.34 -11.63 0.96
C LYS A 288 -4.52 -10.12 1.17
N CYS A 289 -3.86 -9.50 2.15
CA CYS A 289 -4.01 -8.07 2.44
C CYS A 289 -3.58 -7.15 1.27
N GLY A 290 -2.68 -7.61 0.39
CA GLY A 290 -2.32 -6.87 -0.82
C GLY A 290 -3.50 -6.70 -1.78
N ALA A 291 -4.19 -7.80 -2.09
CA ALA A 291 -5.43 -7.79 -2.87
C ALA A 291 -6.58 -7.09 -2.12
N ALA A 292 -6.68 -7.26 -0.81
CA ALA A 292 -7.67 -6.56 0.02
C ALA A 292 -7.51 -5.03 -0.04
N ALA A 293 -6.27 -4.53 -0.05
CA ALA A 293 -5.98 -3.11 -0.22
C ALA A 293 -6.38 -2.59 -1.60
N VAL A 294 -6.21 -3.38 -2.67
CA VAL A 294 -6.72 -3.04 -4.01
C VAL A 294 -8.24 -2.89 -3.98
N ALA A 295 -8.97 -3.89 -3.46
CA ALA A 295 -10.43 -3.81 -3.34
C ALA A 295 -10.89 -2.60 -2.48
N GLY A 296 -10.20 -2.33 -1.37
CA GLY A 296 -10.46 -1.18 -0.50
C GLY A 296 -10.25 0.15 -1.23
N PHE A 297 -9.20 0.28 -2.03
CA PHE A 297 -8.95 1.48 -2.84
C PHE A 297 -10.06 1.71 -3.87
N PHE A 298 -10.50 0.65 -4.56
CA PHE A 298 -11.64 0.74 -5.48
C PHE A 298 -12.93 1.15 -4.78
N GLN A 299 -13.14 0.74 -3.53
CA GLN A 299 -14.27 1.21 -2.73
C GLN A 299 -14.17 2.71 -2.42
N THR A 300 -12.98 3.22 -2.10
CA THR A 300 -12.76 4.66 -1.94
C THR A 300 -13.01 5.42 -3.25
N LEU A 301 -12.57 4.89 -4.41
CA LEU A 301 -12.86 5.47 -5.73
C LEU A 301 -14.36 5.52 -6.03
N ALA A 302 -15.09 4.44 -5.72
CA ALA A 302 -16.53 4.37 -5.92
C ALA A 302 -17.30 5.44 -5.13
N LYS A 303 -16.75 5.87 -3.98
CA LYS A 303 -17.29 6.95 -3.15
C LYS A 303 -16.89 8.34 -3.64
N LEU A 304 -15.60 8.57 -3.90
CA LEU A 304 -15.07 9.90 -4.24
C LEU A 304 -15.29 10.28 -5.71
N LYS A 305 -15.36 9.28 -6.60
CA LYS A 305 -15.56 9.44 -8.05
C LYS A 305 -14.63 10.48 -8.71
N PRO A 306 -13.31 10.38 -8.54
CA PRO A 306 -12.37 11.35 -9.12
C PRO A 306 -12.44 11.37 -10.65
N LYS A 307 -12.51 12.57 -11.23
CA LYS A 307 -12.54 12.80 -12.68
C LYS A 307 -11.16 12.60 -13.30
N HIS A 308 -11.11 12.37 -14.62
CA HIS A 308 -9.88 12.27 -15.41
C HIS A 308 -8.94 11.11 -15.03
N LEU A 309 -9.41 10.18 -14.19
CA LEU A 309 -8.63 9.07 -13.67
C LEU A 309 -9.20 7.74 -14.17
N LYS A 310 -8.33 6.90 -14.74
CA LYS A 310 -8.64 5.49 -15.00
C LYS A 310 -7.86 4.63 -14.01
N VAL A 311 -8.51 3.64 -13.41
CA VAL A 311 -7.86 2.69 -12.50
C VAL A 311 -8.19 1.27 -12.91
N MET A 312 -7.16 0.45 -13.09
CA MET A 312 -7.25 -0.97 -13.41
C MET A 312 -6.65 -1.78 -12.26
N GLY A 313 -7.46 -2.60 -11.60
CA GLY A 313 -7.05 -3.46 -10.49
C GLY A 313 -7.08 -4.93 -10.91
N SER A 314 -6.13 -5.72 -10.41
CA SER A 314 -6.15 -7.17 -10.54
C SER A 314 -5.74 -7.83 -9.23
N MET A 315 -6.56 -8.74 -8.73
CA MET A 315 -6.35 -9.45 -7.48
C MET A 315 -6.07 -10.93 -7.78
N ALA A 316 -4.88 -11.41 -7.40
CA ALA A 316 -4.50 -12.82 -7.53
C ALA A 316 -4.97 -13.62 -6.31
N MET A 317 -6.22 -14.11 -6.33
CA MET A 317 -6.80 -14.83 -5.19
C MET A 317 -6.51 -16.33 -5.30
N VAL A 318 -5.61 -16.85 -4.46
CA VAL A 318 -5.17 -18.26 -4.48
C VAL A 318 -5.02 -18.78 -3.05
N ARG A 319 -5.05 -20.08 -2.82
CA ARG A 319 -4.58 -20.70 -1.57
C ARG A 319 -3.33 -21.51 -1.84
N ASN A 320 -2.24 -21.26 -1.10
CA ASN A 320 -1.02 -22.06 -1.19
C ASN A 320 -1.15 -23.26 -0.26
N SER A 321 -1.47 -24.43 -0.82
CA SER A 321 -1.76 -25.66 -0.06
C SER A 321 -0.68 -26.72 -0.28
N VAL A 322 -0.49 -27.56 0.73
CA VAL A 322 0.38 -28.74 0.68
C VAL A 322 -0.44 -30.00 0.38
N GLY A 323 0.07 -30.88 -0.48
CA GLY A 323 -0.59 -32.13 -0.87
C GLY A 323 0.13 -32.82 -2.02
N SER A 324 -0.44 -33.90 -2.54
CA SER A 324 0.19 -34.73 -3.59
C SER A 324 0.41 -34.01 -4.91
N ASP A 325 -0.31 -32.92 -5.15
CA ASP A 325 -0.27 -32.13 -6.40
C ASP A 325 0.19 -30.67 -6.15
N CYS A 326 0.91 -30.42 -5.05
CA CYS A 326 1.56 -29.12 -4.87
C CYS A 326 2.77 -29.01 -5.79
N TYR A 327 3.00 -27.81 -6.32
CA TYR A 327 4.27 -27.51 -6.98
C TYR A 327 5.42 -27.60 -5.98
N VAL A 328 6.62 -27.93 -6.45
CA VAL A 328 7.79 -28.22 -5.60
C VAL A 328 9.00 -27.38 -5.99
N ALA A 329 10.00 -27.31 -5.10
CA ALA A 329 11.31 -26.77 -5.46
C ALA A 329 11.93 -27.52 -6.65
N ASP A 330 12.77 -26.81 -7.40
CA ASP A 330 13.39 -27.22 -8.66
C ASP A 330 12.44 -27.40 -9.87
N GLU A 331 11.12 -27.32 -9.67
CA GLU A 331 10.18 -27.30 -10.78
C GLU A 331 10.39 -26.05 -11.66
N LEU A 332 10.34 -26.23 -12.98
CA LEU A 332 10.46 -25.15 -13.96
C LEU A 332 9.07 -24.78 -14.48
N ILE A 333 8.62 -23.57 -14.16
CA ILE A 333 7.34 -23.03 -14.64
C ILE A 333 7.60 -21.96 -15.70
N VAL A 334 6.95 -22.08 -16.85
CA VAL A 334 7.02 -21.05 -17.90
C VAL A 334 5.95 -20.00 -17.62
N SER A 335 6.37 -18.75 -17.42
CA SER A 335 5.45 -17.63 -17.16
C SER A 335 4.73 -17.17 -18.42
N ARG A 336 3.70 -16.33 -18.27
CA ARG A 336 3.03 -15.61 -19.38
C ARG A 336 4.01 -14.84 -20.26
N ALA A 337 5.08 -14.31 -19.67
CA ALA A 337 6.14 -13.61 -20.38
C ALA A 337 7.08 -14.55 -21.19
N GLY A 338 6.80 -15.85 -21.20
CA GLY A 338 7.63 -16.88 -21.84
C GLY A 338 8.96 -17.13 -21.12
N ARG A 339 9.08 -16.74 -19.85
CA ARG A 339 10.31 -16.94 -19.05
C ARG A 339 10.22 -18.22 -18.24
N ARG A 340 11.29 -19.01 -18.26
CA ARG A 340 11.43 -20.24 -17.45
C ARG A 340 11.86 -19.86 -16.04
N VAL A 341 10.94 -19.98 -15.09
CA VAL A 341 11.16 -19.67 -13.68
C VAL A 341 11.42 -20.98 -12.93
N ARG A 342 12.63 -21.15 -12.39
CA ARG A 342 12.92 -22.25 -11.46
C ARG A 342 12.38 -21.88 -10.07
N VAL A 343 11.50 -22.73 -9.55
CA VAL A 343 11.00 -22.62 -8.18
C VAL A 343 12.14 -22.98 -7.24
N GLY A 344 12.47 -22.11 -6.30
CA GLY A 344 13.50 -22.40 -5.31
C GLY A 344 12.95 -22.48 -3.88
N ASN A 345 11.76 -21.95 -3.64
CA ASN A 345 11.03 -22.13 -2.38
C ASN A 345 9.54 -21.87 -2.60
N THR A 346 8.69 -22.82 -2.25
CA THR A 346 7.24 -22.77 -2.42
C THR A 346 6.52 -21.85 -1.42
N ASP A 347 7.23 -21.36 -0.39
CA ASP A 347 6.84 -20.26 0.52
C ASP A 347 7.16 -18.86 -0.07
N ALA A 348 7.70 -18.82 -1.28
CA ALA A 348 7.84 -17.61 -2.08
C ALA A 348 6.78 -17.54 -3.19
N GLU A 349 5.58 -18.03 -2.93
CA GLU A 349 4.42 -18.12 -3.83
C GLU A 349 3.88 -16.75 -4.25
N GLY A 350 3.97 -15.73 -3.38
CA GLY A 350 3.36 -14.43 -3.61
C GLY A 350 3.84 -13.75 -4.90
N ARG A 351 5.12 -13.92 -5.24
CA ARG A 351 5.68 -13.40 -6.51
C ARG A 351 5.25 -14.25 -7.72
N MET A 352 5.03 -15.54 -7.52
CA MET A 352 4.55 -16.46 -8.56
C MET A 352 3.10 -16.17 -8.93
N VAL A 353 2.23 -15.89 -7.96
CA VAL A 353 0.82 -15.57 -8.28
C VAL A 353 0.65 -14.20 -8.93
N MET A 354 1.59 -13.28 -8.75
CA MET A 354 1.48 -11.91 -9.30
C MET A 354 2.17 -11.74 -10.66
N VAL A 355 3.22 -12.51 -11.00
CA VAL A 355 4.07 -12.24 -12.18
C VAL A 355 3.26 -12.20 -13.48
N ASP A 356 2.32 -13.13 -13.66
CA ASP A 356 1.56 -13.21 -14.91
C ASP A 356 0.53 -12.08 -15.01
N LEU A 357 -0.10 -11.70 -13.90
CA LEU A 357 -0.99 -10.53 -13.82
C LEU A 357 -0.20 -9.24 -14.11
N LEU A 358 1.03 -9.14 -13.60
CA LEU A 358 1.90 -8.01 -13.86
C LEU A 358 2.29 -7.94 -15.34
N CYS A 359 2.55 -9.09 -15.97
CA CYS A 359 2.80 -9.17 -17.41
C CYS A 359 1.57 -8.71 -18.22
N GLU A 360 0.37 -9.20 -17.89
CA GLU A 360 -0.88 -8.73 -18.52
C GLU A 360 -1.08 -7.21 -18.35
N MET A 361 -0.82 -6.68 -17.16
CA MET A 361 -0.93 -5.23 -16.91
C MET A 361 0.10 -4.43 -17.71
N LYS A 362 1.34 -4.93 -17.83
CA LYS A 362 2.36 -4.31 -18.68
C LYS A 362 1.96 -4.32 -20.15
N GLU A 363 1.42 -5.43 -20.66
CA GLU A 363 0.89 -5.54 -22.04
C GLU A 363 -0.22 -4.52 -22.32
N LYS A 364 -1.04 -4.21 -21.30
CA LYS A 364 -2.10 -3.19 -21.40
C LYS A 364 -1.54 -1.77 -21.31
N ALA A 365 -0.56 -1.53 -20.43
CA ALA A 365 0.00 -0.21 -20.13
C ALA A 365 0.47 0.56 -21.38
N VAL A 366 1.01 -0.13 -22.38
CA VAL A 366 1.49 0.49 -23.63
C VAL A 366 0.41 1.21 -24.43
N ARG A 367 -0.88 0.96 -24.13
CA ARG A 367 -2.05 1.57 -24.79
C ARG A 367 -2.75 2.60 -23.90
N GLU A 368 -2.27 2.80 -22.68
CA GLU A 368 -2.91 3.64 -21.68
C GLU A 368 -2.23 5.01 -21.56
N VAL A 369 -2.99 6.02 -21.12
CA VAL A 369 -2.48 7.38 -20.94
C VAL A 369 -1.76 7.48 -19.60
N SER A 370 -0.48 7.87 -19.64
CA SER A 370 0.38 8.08 -18.46
C SER A 370 0.25 6.93 -17.43
N PRO A 371 0.58 5.67 -17.82
CA PRO A 371 0.37 4.51 -16.97
C PRO A 371 1.36 4.48 -15.81
N GLN A 372 0.84 4.19 -14.62
CA GLN A 372 1.63 3.90 -13.43
C GLN A 372 1.22 2.54 -12.87
N LEU A 373 2.16 1.61 -12.78
CA LEU A 373 1.93 0.23 -12.39
C LEU A 373 2.46 -0.04 -10.99
N PHE A 374 1.63 -0.62 -10.14
CA PHE A 374 1.90 -0.89 -8.75
C PHE A 374 1.59 -2.33 -8.41
N THR A 375 2.45 -2.96 -7.62
CA THR A 375 2.14 -4.20 -6.92
C THR A 375 1.99 -3.91 -5.42
N ILE A 376 1.02 -4.55 -4.77
CA ILE A 376 0.75 -4.40 -3.33
C ILE A 376 0.72 -5.79 -2.72
N ALA A 377 1.61 -6.06 -1.76
CA ALA A 377 1.80 -7.42 -1.27
C ALA A 377 2.30 -7.51 0.18
N THR A 378 1.82 -8.52 0.91
CA THR A 378 2.47 -9.07 2.11
C THR A 378 3.57 -10.04 1.70
N LEU A 379 4.63 -9.55 1.06
CA LEU A 379 5.54 -10.44 0.32
C LEU A 379 6.62 -11.12 1.17
N THR A 380 7.19 -10.43 2.16
CA THR A 380 8.35 -10.96 2.89
C THR A 380 8.29 -10.63 4.37
N GLY A 381 8.68 -11.60 5.21
CA GLY A 381 8.95 -11.35 6.62
C GLY A 381 10.15 -10.42 6.86
N HIS A 382 11.07 -10.34 5.88
CA HIS A 382 12.24 -9.47 5.93
C HIS A 382 11.87 -7.98 6.00
N ALA A 383 10.81 -7.53 5.33
CA ALA A 383 10.37 -6.14 5.39
C ALA A 383 10.09 -5.69 6.83
N ILE A 384 9.41 -6.53 7.61
CA ILE A 384 9.10 -6.27 9.02
C ILE A 384 10.34 -6.33 9.90
N ARG A 385 11.27 -7.27 9.62
CA ARG A 385 12.54 -7.34 10.35
C ARG A 385 13.41 -6.11 10.10
N ALA A 386 13.29 -5.49 8.92
CA ALA A 386 14.05 -4.31 8.55
C ALA A 386 13.45 -3.01 9.12
N MET A 387 12.14 -2.80 8.93
CA MET A 387 11.49 -1.51 9.23
C MET A 387 10.53 -1.55 10.42
N GLY A 388 10.35 -2.72 11.04
CA GLY A 388 9.38 -2.91 12.12
C GLY A 388 7.95 -3.18 11.63
N PRO A 389 7.00 -3.40 12.56
CA PRO A 389 5.64 -3.82 12.24
C PRO A 389 4.72 -2.70 11.72
N ASN A 390 5.11 -1.44 11.89
CA ASN A 390 4.25 -0.27 11.66
C ASN A 390 4.63 0.56 10.43
N TYR A 391 5.56 0.07 9.60
CA TYR A 391 6.08 0.76 8.43
C TYR A 391 5.98 -0.16 7.20
N SER A 392 5.47 0.38 6.09
CA SER A 392 5.46 -0.33 4.81
C SER A 392 6.72 0.00 4.01
N ILE A 393 7.19 -0.91 3.15
CA ILE A 393 8.32 -0.62 2.26
C ILE A 393 7.80 -0.29 0.87
N ILE A 394 8.39 0.72 0.25
CA ILE A 394 8.16 1.11 -1.14
C ILE A 394 9.44 0.99 -1.96
N MET A 395 9.35 0.37 -3.15
CA MET A 395 10.49 0.15 -4.04
C MET A 395 10.15 0.56 -5.48
N ASP A 396 10.96 1.47 -6.02
CA ASP A 396 10.88 1.93 -7.40
C ASP A 396 11.76 1.09 -8.33
N ASN A 397 11.26 0.80 -9.54
CA ASN A 397 12.11 0.39 -10.66
C ASN A 397 12.90 1.59 -11.23
N GLY A 398 13.78 1.35 -12.21
CA GLY A 398 14.62 2.39 -12.81
C GLY A 398 13.86 3.64 -13.27
N PRO A 399 12.82 3.51 -14.13
CA PRO A 399 11.96 4.63 -14.50
C PRO A 399 11.26 5.31 -13.32
N ALA A 400 10.72 4.55 -12.36
CA ALA A 400 10.00 5.09 -11.20
C ALA A 400 10.89 5.91 -10.28
N HIS A 401 12.11 5.43 -10.09
CA HIS A 401 13.13 6.12 -9.31
C HIS A 401 13.49 7.46 -9.95
N ARG A 402 13.69 7.50 -11.27
CA ARG A 402 13.95 8.76 -12.00
C ARG A 402 12.80 9.76 -11.90
N ALA A 403 11.56 9.28 -11.75
CA ALA A 403 10.38 10.13 -11.57
C ALA A 403 10.16 10.56 -10.10
N GLY A 404 10.99 10.10 -9.17
CA GLY A 404 10.87 10.37 -7.73
C GLY A 404 9.57 9.83 -7.14
N ASN A 405 9.07 8.71 -7.66
CA ASN A 405 7.75 8.18 -7.30
C ASN A 405 7.69 7.75 -5.84
N ALA A 406 8.64 6.97 -5.35
CA ALA A 406 8.67 6.51 -3.96
C ALA A 406 8.68 7.67 -2.95
N SER A 407 9.43 8.74 -3.22
CA SER A 407 9.46 9.94 -2.36
C SER A 407 8.15 10.71 -2.34
N LYS A 408 7.38 10.72 -3.45
CA LYS A 408 6.04 11.33 -3.49
C LYS A 408 5.07 10.53 -2.63
N TRP A 409 5.12 9.21 -2.71
CA TRP A 409 4.28 8.32 -1.91
C TRP A 409 4.62 8.34 -0.42
N GLN A 410 5.90 8.41 -0.07
CA GLN A 410 6.33 8.59 1.31
C GLN A 410 5.70 9.86 1.91
N LYS A 411 5.87 11.01 1.24
CA LYS A 411 5.24 12.26 1.67
C LYS A 411 3.72 12.17 1.76
N ALA A 412 3.07 11.50 0.81
CA ALA A 412 1.62 11.33 0.82
C ALA A 412 1.16 10.44 1.99
N GLY A 413 1.94 9.43 2.35
CA GLY A 413 1.72 8.58 3.53
C GLY A 413 1.85 9.36 4.83
N ASP A 414 2.87 10.20 4.95
CA ASP A 414 3.15 11.02 6.14
C ASP A 414 1.97 11.94 6.50
N VAL A 415 1.24 12.44 5.49
CA VAL A 415 0.07 13.33 5.67
C VAL A 415 -1.06 12.67 6.48
N LEU A 416 -1.26 11.36 6.36
CA LEU A 416 -2.33 10.63 7.08
C LEU A 416 -1.79 9.64 8.13
N GLY A 417 -0.48 9.49 8.24
CA GLY A 417 0.16 8.51 9.13
C GLY A 417 0.28 7.10 8.54
N ASP A 418 0.15 6.95 7.22
CA ASP A 418 0.35 5.69 6.48
C ASP A 418 1.79 5.64 5.93
N VAL A 419 2.75 5.50 6.84
CA VAL A 419 4.18 5.74 6.57
C VAL A 419 4.82 4.69 5.66
N PHE A 420 5.69 5.16 4.76
CA PHE A 420 6.49 4.32 3.87
C PHE A 420 7.99 4.54 4.09
N GLU A 421 8.74 3.44 4.13
CA GLU A 421 10.20 3.43 4.05
C GLU A 421 10.65 3.08 2.63
N ILE A 422 11.56 3.88 2.07
CA ILE A 422 12.04 3.68 0.71
C ILE A 422 13.17 2.66 0.72
N SER A 423 13.00 1.55 -0.01
CA SER A 423 14.07 0.61 -0.32
C SER A 423 14.48 0.74 -1.79
N SER A 424 15.79 0.68 -2.04
CA SER A 424 16.36 0.82 -3.38
C SER A 424 16.72 -0.55 -3.95
N ILE A 425 16.24 -0.85 -5.15
CA ILE A 425 16.64 -2.03 -5.92
C ILE A 425 18.07 -1.82 -6.45
N ARG A 426 18.93 -2.80 -6.21
CA ARG A 426 20.36 -2.77 -6.54
C ARG A 426 20.65 -3.73 -7.69
N ARG A 427 21.77 -3.51 -8.38
CA ARG A 427 22.23 -4.43 -9.45
C ARG A 427 22.36 -5.86 -8.93
N GLU A 428 22.90 -6.01 -7.72
CA GLU A 428 23.12 -7.29 -7.06
C GLU A 428 21.80 -8.06 -6.87
N ASP A 429 20.67 -7.36 -6.68
CA ASP A 429 19.36 -8.00 -6.55
C ASP A 429 18.91 -8.63 -7.88
N TYR A 430 19.28 -8.04 -9.03
CA TYR A 430 19.00 -8.64 -10.35
C TYR A 430 19.86 -9.86 -10.61
N GLU A 431 21.17 -9.77 -10.34
CA GLU A 431 22.08 -10.90 -10.54
C GLU A 431 21.73 -12.07 -9.62
N PHE A 432 21.23 -11.78 -8.41
CA PHE A 432 20.77 -12.79 -7.46
C PHE A 432 19.61 -13.64 -7.97
N HIS A 433 18.71 -13.07 -8.79
CA HIS A 433 17.53 -13.77 -9.33
C HIS A 433 17.73 -14.26 -10.76
N LYS A 434 18.89 -14.04 -11.37
CA LYS A 434 19.21 -14.55 -12.70
C LYS A 434 19.31 -16.08 -12.68
N GLY A 435 18.90 -16.72 -13.77
CA GLY A 435 19.09 -18.16 -13.95
C GLY A 435 20.54 -18.58 -13.77
N GLN A 436 20.75 -19.71 -13.09
CA GLN A 436 22.07 -20.22 -12.73
C GLN A 436 22.58 -21.28 -13.73
N SER A 437 21.72 -21.74 -14.63
CA SER A 437 22.01 -22.71 -15.70
C SER A 437 21.23 -22.35 -16.97
N GLU A 438 21.44 -23.12 -18.04
CA GLU A 438 20.87 -22.83 -19.38
C GLU A 438 19.36 -23.13 -19.50
N TYR A 439 18.83 -23.96 -18.59
CA TYR A 439 17.46 -24.43 -18.63
C TYR A 439 16.48 -23.50 -17.91
N GLU A 440 16.96 -22.60 -17.04
CA GLU A 440 16.16 -21.56 -16.39
C GLU A 440 16.60 -20.14 -16.79
N ASP A 441 15.64 -19.23 -16.91
CA ASP A 441 15.93 -17.81 -17.16
C ASP A 441 16.01 -17.02 -15.85
N ILE A 442 15.20 -17.43 -14.86
CA ILE A 442 15.00 -16.73 -13.60
C ILE A 442 14.94 -17.76 -12.46
N LEU A 443 15.58 -17.42 -11.33
CA LEU A 443 15.44 -18.14 -10.08
C LEU A 443 14.45 -17.40 -9.17
N GLN A 444 13.37 -18.07 -8.76
CA GLN A 444 12.28 -17.47 -7.98
C GLN A 444 12.78 -16.97 -6.62
N SER A 445 13.51 -17.82 -5.90
CA SER A 445 14.04 -17.57 -4.56
C SER A 445 15.23 -18.50 -4.36
N THR A 446 16.20 -18.11 -3.56
CA THR A 446 17.17 -19.05 -2.99
C THR A 446 16.86 -19.16 -1.51
N GLY A 447 16.40 -20.34 -1.08
CA GLY A 447 16.75 -20.79 0.27
C GLY A 447 18.28 -20.82 0.38
N CYS A 448 18.85 -20.77 1.58
CA CYS A 448 20.28 -20.92 1.80
C CYS A 448 20.83 -22.20 1.15
N LEU A 449 21.09 -22.21 -0.15
CA LEU A 449 21.88 -23.22 -0.79
C LEU A 449 23.28 -23.02 -0.23
N PRO A 450 23.86 -24.00 0.47
CA PRO A 450 25.28 -23.96 0.76
C PRO A 450 25.96 -24.10 -0.60
N HIS A 451 26.40 -22.97 -1.17
CA HIS A 451 27.34 -23.06 -2.28
C HIS A 451 28.54 -23.85 -1.77
N HIS A 452 28.83 -24.95 -2.46
CA HIS A 452 30.05 -25.70 -2.30
C HIS A 452 31.25 -24.75 -2.14
N GLY A 453 31.90 -24.80 -0.98
CA GLY A 453 33.33 -24.52 -0.86
C GLY A 453 33.82 -23.10 -0.60
N LEU A 454 32.98 -22.09 -0.37
CA LEU A 454 33.47 -20.76 0.05
C LEU A 454 32.83 -20.30 1.36
N ARG A 455 33.71 -20.04 2.35
CA ARG A 455 33.42 -19.76 3.76
C ARG A 455 32.23 -18.81 3.95
N ALA A 456 31.31 -19.24 4.82
CA ALA A 456 30.21 -18.43 5.34
C ALA A 456 30.75 -17.16 6.03
N GLY A 457 30.63 -16.02 5.34
CA GLY A 457 30.54 -14.72 5.97
C GLY A 457 29.09 -14.45 6.40
N PRO A 458 28.86 -13.53 7.36
CA PRO A 458 27.54 -13.29 7.93
C PRO A 458 26.53 -12.98 6.82
N VAL A 459 25.48 -13.79 6.78
CA VAL A 459 24.37 -13.77 5.82
C VAL A 459 23.76 -12.37 5.77
N ARG A 460 24.19 -11.56 4.79
CA ARG A 460 23.51 -10.34 4.37
C ARG A 460 22.41 -10.73 3.39
N CYS A 461 21.30 -11.26 3.89
CA CYS A 461 20.06 -11.38 3.12
C CYS A 461 19.55 -9.95 2.85
N GLY A 462 19.92 -9.44 1.67
CA GLY A 462 19.66 -8.08 1.23
C GLY A 462 18.18 -7.75 1.07
N LEU A 463 17.89 -6.48 1.30
CA LEU A 463 16.61 -5.76 1.21
C LEU A 463 15.92 -5.77 -0.18
N GLY A 464 16.35 -6.65 -1.09
CA GLY A 464 15.96 -6.69 -2.51
C GLY A 464 15.13 -7.90 -2.92
N GLN A 465 14.32 -8.46 -2.02
CA GLN A 465 13.42 -9.57 -2.33
C GLN A 465 12.08 -9.10 -2.94
N ALA A 466 12.13 -8.28 -3.99
CA ALA A 466 10.98 -7.94 -4.82
C ALA A 466 11.32 -8.11 -6.31
N PRO A 467 10.37 -8.57 -7.14
CA PRO A 467 10.65 -8.93 -8.52
C PRO A 467 10.83 -7.68 -9.37
N ALA A 468 12.05 -7.40 -9.77
CA ALA A 468 12.29 -6.71 -11.03
C ALA A 468 12.37 -7.78 -12.13
N ILE A 469 11.22 -8.24 -12.62
CA ILE A 469 11.19 -9.17 -13.75
C ILE A 469 11.36 -8.36 -15.04
N LEU A 470 12.55 -8.47 -15.61
CA LEU A 470 12.95 -7.84 -16.88
C LEU A 470 12.30 -8.54 -18.07
N PRO A 471 11.73 -7.80 -19.03
CA PRO A 471 11.75 -8.20 -20.43
C PRO A 471 12.95 -7.53 -21.10
N HIS A 472 14.04 -8.28 -21.30
CA HIS A 472 15.10 -7.87 -22.21
C HIS A 472 14.83 -8.38 -23.65
N ARG A 473 15.04 -7.46 -24.61
CA ARG A 473 14.91 -7.53 -26.08
C ARG A 473 15.28 -8.86 -26.75
N HIS A 474 14.45 -9.26 -27.73
CA HIS A 474 14.86 -10.08 -28.88
C HIS A 474 15.66 -9.22 -29.88
N ARG A 475 16.88 -9.66 -30.25
CA ARG A 475 17.49 -9.28 -31.53
C ARG A 475 17.09 -10.33 -32.56
N ARG A 476 16.45 -9.90 -33.66
CA ARG A 476 16.34 -10.71 -34.88
C ARG A 476 17.74 -10.87 -35.48
N LEU A 477 18.08 -12.10 -35.79
CA LEU A 477 19.18 -12.47 -36.68
C LEU A 477 18.88 -11.91 -38.07
N GLN A 478 19.73 -11.01 -38.55
CA GLN A 478 19.89 -10.73 -39.97
C GLN A 478 21.39 -10.84 -40.26
N TRP A 479 21.70 -11.75 -41.18
CA TRP A 479 23.04 -12.13 -41.61
C TRP A 479 23.73 -10.99 -42.38
N PRO A 480 25.06 -10.87 -42.31
CA PRO A 480 25.83 -10.94 -43.57
C PRO A 480 27.10 -11.83 -43.49
N LEU A 481 27.39 -12.50 -44.61
CA LEU A 481 28.63 -13.25 -44.93
C LEU A 481 29.82 -12.26 -45.11
N PRO A 482 31.05 -12.72 -45.42
CA PRO A 482 32.01 -13.38 -44.54
C PRO A 482 33.35 -12.60 -44.48
N ARG A 483 34.18 -12.78 -43.44
CA ARG A 483 35.61 -12.39 -43.51
C ARG A 483 36.51 -13.41 -42.81
N ASP A 484 37.20 -14.16 -43.68
CA ASP A 484 38.59 -14.66 -43.66
C ASP A 484 39.25 -15.07 -42.32
N PRO A 485 39.61 -16.37 -42.13
CA PRO A 485 40.29 -16.87 -40.95
C PRO A 485 41.81 -16.86 -41.14
N ASN A 486 42.50 -15.86 -40.59
CA ASN A 486 43.95 -15.96 -40.36
C ASN A 486 44.43 -14.96 -39.30
N ARG A 487 44.52 -15.41 -38.05
CA ARG A 487 45.64 -15.13 -37.11
C ARG A 487 45.38 -15.73 -35.73
N SER A 488 46.30 -16.57 -35.30
CA SER A 488 46.49 -17.07 -33.94
C SER A 488 47.94 -16.71 -33.48
N PRO A 489 48.43 -17.07 -32.27
CA PRO A 489 48.66 -16.11 -31.20
C PRO A 489 50.10 -16.09 -30.62
N HIS A 490 50.51 -14.99 -29.99
CA HIS A 490 51.68 -14.90 -29.09
C HIS A 490 51.34 -13.91 -27.95
N SER A 491 51.27 -14.26 -26.66
CA SER A 491 52.19 -14.82 -25.67
C SER A 491 52.97 -13.78 -24.85
N ARG A 492 52.72 -13.82 -23.52
CA ARG A 492 53.61 -13.60 -22.36
C ARG A 492 53.85 -12.20 -21.74
N HIS A 493 53.56 -12.22 -20.42
CA HIS A 493 54.29 -11.66 -19.26
C HIS A 493 54.03 -10.24 -18.73
N GLY A 494 53.85 -10.17 -17.40
CA GLY A 494 54.33 -9.08 -16.55
C GLY A 494 53.31 -8.44 -15.60
N ASN A 495 53.28 -8.86 -14.34
CA ASN A 495 52.81 -8.08 -13.17
C ASN A 495 54.09 -7.64 -12.41
N PRO A 496 54.24 -6.43 -11.81
CA PRO A 496 53.65 -6.17 -10.48
C PRO A 496 53.31 -4.69 -10.09
N LEU A 497 52.38 -4.56 -9.13
CA LEU A 497 52.38 -3.71 -7.91
C LEU A 497 52.31 -2.14 -7.94
N TYR A 498 51.29 -1.66 -7.22
CA TYR A 498 51.25 -0.62 -6.15
C TYR A 498 51.37 0.91 -6.42
N GLN A 499 50.29 1.59 -5.96
CA GLN A 499 50.23 2.75 -5.05
C GLN A 499 50.18 4.22 -5.52
N SER A 500 49.32 4.97 -4.77
CA SER A 500 49.35 6.41 -4.42
C SER A 500 48.70 7.41 -5.40
N VAL A 501 47.75 8.31 -5.11
CA VAL A 501 47.31 9.15 -3.96
C VAL A 501 47.40 10.65 -4.34
N ILE A 502 46.32 11.41 -4.06
CA ILE A 502 46.22 12.87 -3.72
C ILE A 502 45.95 13.96 -4.79
N ARG A 503 44.77 14.60 -4.58
CA ARG A 503 44.38 16.04 -4.52
C ARG A 503 44.65 16.99 -5.70
N LEU A 504 43.63 17.79 -6.04
CA LEU A 504 43.58 19.22 -5.63
C LEU A 504 42.21 19.89 -5.91
N PHE A 505 41.75 20.64 -4.91
CA PHE A 505 40.66 21.63 -4.94
C PHE A 505 41.27 22.96 -4.47
N ARG A 506 40.95 24.08 -5.13
CA ARG A 506 40.87 25.48 -4.62
C ARG A 506 40.35 26.35 -5.78
N ALA A 507 39.15 26.94 -5.66
CA ALA A 507 38.86 28.32 -5.21
C ALA A 507 39.33 29.36 -6.26
N GLN A 508 38.61 30.40 -6.69
CA GLN A 508 37.64 31.27 -6.00
C GLN A 508 37.09 32.33 -7.03
N HIS A 509 35.99 33.01 -6.68
CA HIS A 509 35.50 34.33 -7.16
C HIS A 509 34.50 34.48 -8.34
N GLN A 510 33.27 34.90 -7.95
CA GLN A 510 32.27 35.74 -8.66
C GLN A 510 32.54 37.24 -8.41
N PRO A 511 31.75 38.27 -8.86
CA PRO A 511 30.63 38.36 -9.86
C PRO A 511 30.68 39.63 -10.79
N MET A 512 29.71 39.79 -11.71
CA MET A 512 29.05 41.04 -12.25
C MET A 512 28.58 40.81 -13.71
N SER A 513 27.29 40.79 -14.05
CA SER A 513 26.29 41.87 -14.27
C SER A 513 26.15 42.34 -15.74
N GLN A 514 24.93 42.15 -16.27
CA GLN A 514 24.17 42.96 -17.24
C GLN A 514 24.51 43.06 -18.76
N SER A 515 23.46 42.77 -19.54
CA SER A 515 22.87 43.54 -20.66
C SER A 515 23.14 43.19 -22.14
N ASN A 516 22.02 42.89 -22.81
CA ASN A 516 21.50 43.37 -24.11
C ASN A 516 22.20 43.14 -25.47
N GLY A 517 21.34 42.78 -26.44
CA GLY A 517 21.51 42.97 -27.89
C GLY A 517 22.02 41.72 -28.62
N GLY A 518 21.26 40.99 -29.43
CA GLY A 518 20.34 41.44 -30.47
C GLY A 518 21.07 41.52 -31.80
N LYS A 519 20.97 40.47 -32.65
CA LYS A 519 20.94 40.55 -34.13
C LYS A 519 20.70 39.15 -34.74
N SER A 520 19.60 39.08 -35.49
CA SER A 520 19.22 38.04 -36.44
C SER A 520 19.29 38.66 -37.84
N VAL A 521 19.90 37.98 -38.82
CA VAL A 521 19.59 38.00 -40.29
C VAL A 521 20.26 36.73 -40.87
N TYR A 522 19.54 35.64 -41.18
CA TYR A 522 18.79 35.27 -42.41
C TYR A 522 19.62 34.88 -43.65
N SER A 523 19.47 33.62 -44.08
CA SER A 523 19.22 33.10 -45.45
C SER A 523 19.58 31.59 -45.47
N SER A 524 18.88 30.62 -46.08
CA SER A 524 17.76 30.59 -47.02
C SER A 524 17.23 29.14 -47.19
N LEU A 525 15.96 29.02 -47.64
CA LEU A 525 15.30 27.92 -48.40
C LEU A 525 14.62 26.70 -47.68
N CYS A 526 13.29 26.85 -47.46
CA CYS A 526 12.08 26.01 -47.77
C CYS A 526 12.19 24.50 -48.19
N PRO A 527 11.07 23.70 -48.18
CA PRO A 527 10.04 23.47 -47.15
C PRO A 527 9.57 21.97 -46.99
N THR A 528 8.75 21.70 -45.96
CA THR A 528 7.63 20.73 -45.89
C THR A 528 7.77 19.19 -45.63
N TRP A 529 6.91 18.74 -44.68
CA TRP A 529 6.28 17.41 -44.39
C TRP A 529 7.09 16.24 -43.78
N THR A 530 6.90 16.06 -42.46
CA THR A 530 6.40 14.85 -41.75
C THR A 530 7.07 13.49 -41.99
N THR A 531 7.63 12.87 -40.94
CA THR A 531 7.23 11.53 -40.42
C THR A 531 7.87 11.28 -39.05
N ALA A 532 7.04 10.74 -38.14
CA ALA A 532 7.29 10.43 -36.75
C ALA A 532 8.38 9.37 -36.50
N LEU A 533 9.08 9.50 -35.37
CA LEU A 533 9.68 8.38 -34.62
C LEU A 533 10.02 8.87 -33.19
N ILE A 534 8.98 8.97 -32.35
CA ILE A 534 9.13 9.25 -30.92
C ILE A 534 9.51 7.96 -30.20
N LYS A 535 10.61 8.06 -29.43
CA LYS A 535 11.12 7.07 -28.47
C LYS A 535 10.07 6.77 -27.39
N HIS A 536 9.71 5.50 -27.21
CA HIS A 536 9.00 5.01 -26.01
C HIS A 536 9.97 4.22 -25.13
N GLU A 537 10.42 4.84 -24.04
CA GLU A 537 10.96 4.17 -22.85
C GLU A 537 10.42 4.88 -21.60
N SER A 538 9.21 4.49 -21.16
CA SER A 538 8.55 5.06 -19.97
C SER A 538 7.56 4.06 -19.37
N GLU A 539 8.01 3.22 -18.43
CA GLU A 539 7.11 2.36 -17.64
C GLU A 539 7.54 2.36 -16.17
N LEU A 540 6.72 3.00 -15.33
CA LEU A 540 6.87 3.08 -13.88
C LEU A 540 6.26 1.81 -13.27
N CYS A 541 7.08 0.94 -12.67
CA CYS A 541 6.62 -0.26 -11.96
C CYS A 541 7.11 -0.19 -10.51
N LEU A 542 6.19 -0.28 -9.55
CA LEU A 542 6.44 -0.16 -8.11
C LEU A 542 6.08 -1.47 -7.38
N CYS A 543 6.81 -1.80 -6.33
CA CYS A 543 6.40 -2.80 -5.33
C CYS A 543 6.19 -2.16 -3.96
N LEU A 544 4.98 -2.30 -3.42
CA LEU A 544 4.59 -1.95 -2.06
C LEU A 544 4.54 -3.21 -1.22
N LEU A 545 5.38 -3.28 -0.18
CA LEU A 545 5.38 -4.35 0.80
C LEU A 545 4.66 -3.91 2.07
N LEU A 546 3.56 -4.59 2.38
CA LEU A 546 2.77 -4.35 3.59
C LEU A 546 3.31 -5.22 4.74
N PRO A 547 3.43 -4.69 5.98
CA PRO A 547 3.82 -5.48 7.14
C PRO A 547 2.74 -6.52 7.51
N TRP A 548 3.09 -7.70 8.04
CA TRP A 548 2.13 -8.74 8.48
C TRP A 548 1.20 -8.27 9.62
N LYS A 549 1.73 -7.46 10.54
CA LYS A 549 0.97 -6.89 11.66
C LYS A 549 0.39 -5.55 11.22
N VAL A 550 -0.47 -5.57 10.20
CA VAL A 550 -1.22 -4.37 9.83
C VAL A 550 -2.15 -3.98 11.00
N HIS A 551 -1.82 -2.91 11.71
CA HIS A 551 -2.85 -1.95 12.10
C HIS A 551 -3.41 -1.37 10.79
N PRO A 552 -4.72 -1.51 10.49
CA PRO A 552 -5.30 -1.24 9.18
C PRO A 552 -5.41 0.26 8.94
N PHE A 553 -4.27 0.83 8.59
CA PHE A 553 -3.97 2.18 8.17
C PHE A 553 -3.34 2.02 6.78
N LEU A 554 -4.22 1.91 5.79
CA LEU A 554 -3.91 1.87 4.37
C LEU A 554 -5.03 2.62 3.66
N SER A 555 -4.98 3.94 3.82
CA SER A 555 -5.49 4.90 2.87
C SER A 555 -4.42 5.05 1.79
N LEU A 556 -4.65 4.52 0.59
CA LEU A 556 -3.87 4.90 -0.57
C LEU A 556 -4.16 6.38 -0.85
N CYS A 557 -3.36 7.26 -0.25
CA CYS A 557 -3.53 8.69 -0.32
C CYS A 557 -2.92 9.21 -1.63
N LEU A 558 -3.76 9.51 -2.62
CA LEU A 558 -3.40 10.30 -3.79
C LEU A 558 -3.67 11.77 -3.47
N CYS A 559 -2.74 12.44 -2.80
CA CYS A 559 -2.72 13.91 -2.80
C CYS A 559 -1.92 14.39 -4.01
N SER A 560 -2.62 14.72 -5.10
CA SER A 560 -2.07 15.55 -6.18
C SER A 560 -2.28 17.03 -5.84
N PRO A 561 -1.38 17.96 -6.22
CA PRO A 561 -1.59 19.39 -6.02
C PRO A 561 -2.57 19.89 -7.08
N PHE A 562 -3.88 19.75 -6.85
CA PHE A 562 -4.90 20.39 -7.67
C PHE A 562 -6.01 20.94 -6.78
N LEU A 563 -5.66 22.03 -6.10
CA LEU A 563 -6.59 23.05 -5.63
C LEU A 563 -6.20 24.36 -6.33
N THR A 564 -6.65 24.49 -7.58
CA THR A 564 -7.07 25.74 -8.23
C THR A 564 -8.03 25.38 -9.34
#